data_AF-A0A1H6MEG7-F1
#
_entry.id   AF-A0A1H6MEG7-F1
#
_cell.length_a   1.000
_cell.length_b   1.000
_cell.length_c   1.000
_cell.angle_alpha   90.00
_cell.angle_beta   90.00
_cell.angle_gamma   90.00
#
_symmetry.space_group_name_H-M   'P 1'
#
loop_
_entity.id
_entity.type
_entity.pdbx_description
1 polymer ?
#
loop_
_entity_poly.entity_id
_entity_poly.type
_entity_poly.pdbx_seq_one_letter_code
_entity_poly.pdbx_strand_id
1 'polypeptide(L)' 'MKFIQGTPETWLLTIVLAGIAATILTFAFHAISSKIRRMKLKRSRCTCRLCGYRFLVSDAERTCPHCSARNA' A
#
# COMPACT_ATOMS: atom_id res chain seq x y z
N MET A 1 -1.66 -40.76 8.09
CA MET A 1 -1.62 -39.71 7.04
C MET A 1 -2.07 -40.34 5.73
N LYS A 2 -3.22 -39.94 5.17
CA LYS A 2 -3.70 -40.46 3.88
C LYS A 2 -2.93 -39.76 2.77
N PHE A 3 -1.98 -40.45 2.15
CA PHE A 3 -1.38 -40.01 0.89
C PHE A 3 -2.47 -40.07 -0.18
N ILE A 4 -2.92 -38.91 -0.63
CA ILE A 4 -3.83 -38.77 -1.76
C ILE A 4 -3.06 -39.27 -2.98
N GLN A 5 -3.35 -40.49 -3.44
CA GLN A 5 -2.79 -41.05 -4.68
C GLN A 5 -3.46 -40.35 -5.88
N GLY A 6 -3.10 -39.09 -6.13
CA GLY A 6 -3.41 -38.40 -7.38
C GLY A 6 -2.45 -38.88 -8.48
N THR A 7 -2.95 -39.05 -9.69
CA THR A 7 -2.11 -39.34 -10.86
C THR A 7 -1.13 -38.19 -11.10
N PRO A 8 0.08 -38.43 -11.64
CA PRO A 8 1.14 -37.41 -11.74
C PRO A 8 0.72 -36.15 -12.51
N GLU A 9 -0.20 -36.28 -13.47
CA GLU A 9 -0.79 -35.15 -14.20
C GLU A 9 -1.63 -34.21 -13.32
N THR A 10 -2.33 -34.74 -12.31
CA THR A 10 -3.15 -33.93 -11.38
C THR A 10 -2.28 -33.12 -10.43
N TRP A 11 -1.11 -33.64 -10.05
CA TRP A 11 -0.13 -32.91 -9.24
C TRP A 11 0.50 -31.74 -10.00
N LEU A 12 0.83 -31.94 -11.27
CA LEU A 12 1.35 -30.86 -12.11
C LEU A 12 0.33 -29.73 -12.27
N LEU A 13 -0.93 -30.07 -12.55
CA LEU A 13 -2.01 -29.08 -12.68
C LEU A 13 -2.26 -28.31 -11.39
N THR A 14 -2.28 -28.99 -10.24
CA THR A 14 -2.49 -28.34 -8.94
C THR A 14 -1.34 -27.39 -8.57
N ILE A 15 -0.09 -27.77 -8.85
CA ILE A 15 1.08 -26.90 -8.64
C ILE A 15 0.99 -25.65 -9.54
N VAL A 16 0.65 -25.82 -10.81
CA VAL A 16 0.51 -24.68 -11.75
C VAL A 16 -0.61 -23.75 -11.31
N LEU A 17 -1.78 -24.27 -10.95
CA LEU A 17 -2.90 -23.48 -10.46
C LEU A 17 -2.57 -22.75 -9.15
N ALA A 18 -1.88 -23.41 -8.22
CA ALA A 18 -1.42 -22.78 -6.98
C ALA A 18 -0.41 -21.65 -7.26
N GLY A 19 0.50 -21.84 -8.20
CA GLY A 19 1.45 -20.80 -8.64
C GLY A 19 0.76 -19.59 -9.27
N ILE A 20 -0.25 -19.83 -10.13
CA ILE A 20 -1.06 -18.75 -10.73
C ILE A 20 -1.84 -18.01 -9.64
N ALA A 21 -2.47 -18.72 -8.70
CA ALA A 21 -3.18 -18.09 -7.60
C ALA A 21 -2.24 -17.22 -6.72
N ALA A 22 -1.03 -17.72 -6.41
CA ALA A 22 -0.04 -16.98 -5.63
C ALA A 22 0.45 -15.71 -6.35
N THR A 23 0.69 -15.79 -7.66
CA THR A 23 1.11 -14.62 -8.47
C THR A 23 0.01 -13.56 -8.55
N ILE A 24 -1.26 -13.95 -8.70
CA ILE A 24 -2.39 -13.02 -8.67
C ILE A 24 -2.50 -12.33 -7.30
N LEU A 25 -2.39 -13.09 -6.20
CA LEU A 25 -2.46 -12.55 -4.84
C LEU A 25 -1.34 -11.54 -4.56
N THR A 26 -0.11 -11.87 -4.94
CA THR A 26 1.05 -10.97 -4.75
C THR A 26 0.90 -9.68 -5.57
N PHE A 27 0.45 -9.78 -6.82
CA PHE A 27 0.19 -8.60 -7.65
C PHE A 27 -0.92 -7.71 -7.09
N ALA A 28 -2.03 -8.31 -6.65
CA ALA A 28 -3.13 -7.59 -6.00
C ALA A 28 -2.67 -6.87 -4.73
N PHE A 29 -1.87 -7.54 -3.89
CA PHE A 29 -1.33 -6.95 -2.67
C PHE A 29 -0.40 -5.76 -2.97
N HIS A 30 0.44 -5.88 -3.99
CA HIS A 30 1.33 -4.80 -4.42
C HIS A 30 0.54 -3.59 -4.97
N ALA A 31 -0.48 -3.85 -5.78
CA ALA A 31 -1.36 -2.81 -6.31
C ALA A 31 -2.07 -2.04 -5.19
N ILE A 32 -2.63 -2.74 -4.20
CA ILE A 32 -3.30 -2.15 -3.04
C ILE A 32 -2.31 -1.34 -2.19
N SER A 33 -1.13 -1.90 -1.91
CA SER A 33 -0.07 -1.24 -1.13
C SER A 33 0.36 0.08 -1.75
N SER A 34 0.53 0.11 -3.09
CA SER A 34 0.89 1.33 -3.81
C SER A 34 -0.19 2.41 -3.72
N LYS A 35 -1.48 2.01 -3.77
CA LYS A 35 -2.61 2.93 -3.68
C LYS A 35 -2.75 3.48 -2.27
N ILE A 36 -2.58 2.65 -1.24
CA ILE A 36 -2.58 3.07 0.17
C ILE A 36 -1.43 4.07 0.43
N ARG A 37 -0.22 3.79 -0.08
CA ARG A 37 0.93 4.71 0.07
C ARG A 37 0.64 6.07 -0.57
N ARG A 38 0.06 6.10 -1.78
CA ARG A 38 -0.35 7.35 -2.44
C ARG A 38 -1.43 8.10 -1.67
N MET A 39 -2.41 7.39 -1.10
CA MET A 39 -3.46 8.02 -0.29
C MET A 39 -2.92 8.61 1.02
N LYS A 40 -2.00 7.91 1.70
CA LYS A 40 -1.29 8.43 2.89
C LYS A 40 -0.51 9.70 2.53
N LEU A 41 0.31 9.66 1.47
CA LEU A 41 1.05 10.83 0.98
C LEU A 41 0.15 12.00 0.59
N LYS A 42 -1.04 11.74 0.01
CA LYS A 42 -2.00 12.78 -0.37
C LYS A 42 -2.65 13.41 0.85
N ARG A 43 -2.99 12.64 1.89
CA ARG A 43 -3.52 13.15 3.16
C ARG A 43 -2.51 13.99 3.93
N SER A 44 -1.22 13.70 3.77
CA SER A 44 -0.16 14.47 4.43
C SER A 44 0.11 15.83 3.80
N ARG A 45 -0.34 16.16 2.58
CA ARG A 45 -0.03 17.48 2.00
C ARG A 45 -0.98 18.55 2.52
N CYS A 46 -0.43 19.58 3.19
CA CYS A 46 -1.15 20.79 3.55
C CYS A 46 -0.49 22.04 2.98
N THR A 47 -1.32 23.05 2.75
CA THR A 47 -0.87 24.39 2.38
C THR A 47 -1.09 25.29 3.60
N CYS A 48 -0.08 26.05 3.97
CA CYS A 48 -0.21 27.07 5.02
C CYS A 48 -1.22 28.14 4.59
N ARG A 49 -2.23 28.43 5.41
CA ARG A 49 -3.21 29.50 5.14
C ARG A 49 -2.62 30.90 5.24
N LEU A 50 -1.49 31.06 5.94
CA LEU A 50 -0.86 32.36 6.14
C LEU A 50 0.15 32.71 5.03
N CYS A 51 1.09 31.81 4.73
CA CYS A 51 2.17 32.08 3.77
C CYS A 51 2.03 31.32 2.44
N GLY A 52 1.03 30.43 2.29
CA GLY A 52 0.83 29.64 1.07
C GLY A 52 1.84 28.51 0.85
N TYR A 53 2.79 28.29 1.78
CA TYR A 53 3.80 27.24 1.65
C TYR A 53 3.16 25.84 1.73
N ARG A 54 3.57 24.92 0.84
CA ARG A 54 3.08 23.54 0.80
C ARG A 54 4.05 22.62 1.53
N PHE A 55 3.56 21.91 2.54
CA PHE A 55 4.37 21.02 3.37
C PHE A 55 3.63 19.74 3.73
N LEU A 56 4.37 18.75 4.25
CA LEU A 56 3.81 17.50 4.73
C LEU A 56 3.46 17.63 6.22
N VAL A 57 2.20 17.39 6.58
CA VAL A 57 1.73 17.23 7.96
C VAL A 57 2.24 15.89 8.45
N SER A 58 3.30 15.93 9.23
CA SER A 58 3.59 14.89 10.22
C SER A 58 2.69 15.12 11.43
N ASP A 59 2.02 14.07 11.90
CA ASP A 59 1.11 14.15 13.05
C ASP A 59 1.86 14.59 14.30
N ALA A 60 1.59 15.83 14.73
CA ALA A 60 1.69 16.33 16.11
C ALA A 60 1.10 17.76 16.19
N GLU A 61 1.47 18.67 15.28
CA GLU A 61 1.20 20.10 15.51
C GLU A 61 0.80 20.97 14.30
N ARG A 62 0.77 20.43 13.06
CA ARG A 62 0.45 21.18 11.83
C ARG A 62 1.16 22.55 11.72
N THR A 63 2.33 22.68 12.32
CA THR A 63 3.11 23.92 12.26
C THR A 63 3.77 24.05 10.90
N CYS A 64 3.64 25.21 10.27
CA CYS A 64 4.26 25.47 8.98
C CYS A 64 5.78 25.66 9.17
N PRO A 65 6.64 24.92 8.44
CA PRO A 65 8.10 25.06 8.57
C PRO A 65 8.65 26.38 8.03
N HIS A 66 7.87 27.11 7.21
CA HIS A 66 8.31 28.36 6.60
C HIS A 66 8.05 29.58 7.48
N CYS A 67 6.85 29.69 8.06
CA CYS A 67 6.47 30.84 8.88
C CYS A 67 6.31 30.50 10.37
N SER A 68 6.57 29.26 10.78
CA SER A 68 6.39 28.74 12.14
C SER A 68 4.97 28.91 12.72
N ALA A 69 4.01 29.33 11.89
CA ALA A 69 2.64 29.54 12.31
C ALA A 69 1.90 28.19 12.37
N ARG A 70 1.04 28.05 13.37
CA ARG A 70 0.16 26.89 13.50
C ARG A 70 -0.89 26.92 12.40
N ASN A 71 -0.88 25.93 11.51
CA ASN A 71 -1.88 25.79 10.45
C ASN A 71 -3.06 24.97 10.99
N ALA A 72 -3.88 25.60 11.84
CA ALA A 72 -5.08 25.01 12.44
C ALA A 72 -6.18 24.77 11.39
#